data_AF-A0A4Q6E2V3-F1
#
_entry.id   AF-A0A4Q6E2V3-F1
#
_cell.length_a   1.000
_cell.length_b   1.000
_cell.length_c   1.000
_cell.angle_alpha   90.00
_cell.angle_beta   90.00
_cell.angle_gamma   90.00
#
_symmetry.space_group_name_H-M   'P 1'
#
loop_
_entity.id
_entity.type
_entity.pdbx_description
1 polymer ?
#
loop_
_entity_poly.entity_id
_entity_poly.type
_entity_poly.pdbx_seq_one_letter_code
_entity_poly.pdbx_strand_id
1 'polypeptide(L)'
;MNSISPWATAAGATFADDGLPVLYSHTTGIFTFNVHSTNDSLWITAEWPKGGRMLFRAAYTPAGDLQLGKIKENGSGVDFTLASIIGQINVNISFVNEEQPILRYTTTLDPRADMTLPFWPRDIIVPGKDGNPENTAGKIHVSQVGTRSGLIYMTMTRPKAGSVLYMQNLTALADYCQETETSAYLTGIL
;
A
#
# COMPACT_ATOMS: atom_id res chain seq x y z
N MET A 1 -26.21 3.06 -0.45
CA MET A 1 -25.25 3.64 0.53
C MET A 1 -23.87 3.36 -0.01
N ASN A 2 -23.05 4.37 -0.32
CA ASN A 2 -21.65 4.15 -0.70
C ASN A 2 -20.86 4.00 0.61
N SER A 3 -20.70 2.77 1.10
CA SER A 3 -20.05 2.51 2.38
C SER A 3 -18.53 2.68 2.24
N ILE A 4 -17.94 3.56 3.04
CA ILE A 4 -16.48 3.71 3.14
C ILE A 4 -15.98 2.73 4.21
N SER A 5 -14.92 1.97 3.90
CA SER A 5 -14.33 1.09 4.90
C SER A 5 -13.67 1.89 6.03
N PRO A 6 -13.67 1.42 7.29
CA PRO A 6 -13.08 2.19 8.38
C PRO A 6 -11.57 2.44 8.18
N TRP A 7 -10.87 1.62 7.39
CA TRP A 7 -9.44 1.79 7.10
C TRP A 7 -9.19 2.93 6.11
N ALA A 8 -10.11 3.10 5.16
CA ALA A 8 -10.08 4.24 4.25
C ALA A 8 -10.33 5.54 5.02
N THR A 9 -11.26 5.55 5.98
CA THR A 9 -11.50 6.69 6.87
C THR A 9 -10.27 7.01 7.73
N ALA A 10 -9.66 6.00 8.36
CA ALA A 10 -8.49 6.19 9.22
C ALA A 10 -7.26 6.71 8.46
N ALA A 11 -6.95 6.12 7.30
CA ALA A 11 -5.86 6.61 6.45
C ALA A 11 -6.17 7.99 5.88
N GLY A 12 -7.42 8.26 5.47
CA GLY A 12 -7.87 9.57 5.01
C GLY A 12 -7.60 10.65 6.06
N ALA A 13 -7.93 10.41 7.33
CA ALA A 13 -7.64 11.33 8.42
C ALA A 13 -6.12 11.48 8.68
N THR A 14 -5.37 10.38 8.61
CA THR A 14 -3.92 10.37 8.84
C THR A 14 -3.14 11.17 7.79
N PHE A 15 -3.62 11.17 6.54
CA PHE A 15 -3.03 11.88 5.40
C PHE A 15 -3.82 13.12 4.98
N ALA A 16 -4.75 13.60 5.83
CA ALA A 16 -5.50 14.82 5.58
C ALA A 16 -4.60 16.06 5.69
N ASP A 17 -3.68 16.02 6.67
CA ASP A 17 -2.66 17.03 6.87
C ASP A 17 -1.32 16.48 6.35
N ASP A 18 -0.62 17.23 5.48
CA ASP A 18 0.69 16.84 4.91
C ASP A 18 1.84 16.90 5.95
N GLY A 19 1.54 16.70 7.23
CA GLY A 19 2.48 16.84 8.35
C GLY A 19 3.30 15.59 8.67
N LEU A 20 3.04 14.46 8.00
CA LEU A 20 3.81 13.23 8.22
C LEU A 20 5.22 13.35 7.65
N PRO A 21 6.27 13.04 8.43
CA PRO A 21 7.64 13.02 7.93
C PRO A 21 7.78 12.11 6.71
N VAL A 22 8.46 12.61 5.68
CA VAL A 22 8.86 11.83 4.50
C VAL A 22 10.18 11.14 4.83
N LEU A 23 10.17 9.80 4.87
CA LEU A 23 11.34 8.97 5.13
C LEU A 23 12.18 8.72 3.88
N TYR A 24 11.53 8.70 2.72
CA TYR A 24 12.16 8.53 1.41
C TYR A 24 11.27 9.16 0.34
N SER A 25 11.88 9.77 -0.68
CA SER A 25 11.16 10.37 -1.80
C SER A 25 11.82 9.98 -3.12
N HIS A 26 11.01 9.68 -4.12
CA HIS A 26 11.49 9.38 -5.46
C HIS A 26 10.53 9.94 -6.52
N THR A 27 11.09 10.60 -7.52
CA THR A 27 10.33 11.13 -8.66
C THR A 27 10.74 10.37 -9.91
N THR A 28 9.75 9.85 -10.63
CA THR A 28 9.95 9.21 -11.94
C THR A 28 8.82 9.58 -12.88
N GLY A 29 9.19 10.02 -14.09
CA GLY A 29 8.27 10.67 -15.03
C GLY A 29 7.58 11.88 -14.38
N ILE A 30 6.24 11.81 -14.29
CA ILE A 30 5.41 12.86 -13.68
C ILE A 30 4.97 12.54 -12.25
N PHE A 31 5.41 11.42 -11.68
CA PHE A 31 4.92 10.91 -10.41
C PHE A 31 5.93 11.18 -9.32
N THR A 32 5.44 11.62 -8.16
CA THR A 32 6.24 11.67 -6.94
C THR A 32 5.76 10.59 -5.99
N PHE A 33 6.70 9.82 -5.47
CA PHE A 33 6.46 8.76 -4.50
C PHE A 33 7.11 9.13 -3.19
N ASN A 34 6.36 9.18 -2.10
CA ASN A 34 6.89 9.44 -0.76
C ASN A 34 6.59 8.25 0.16
N VAL A 35 7.53 7.92 1.03
CA VAL A 35 7.37 6.88 2.04
C VAL A 35 7.23 7.50 3.42
N HIS A 36 6.22 7.05 4.17
CA HIS A 36 5.91 7.54 5.51
C HIS A 36 5.75 6.36 6.47
N SER A 37 6.08 6.55 7.74
CA SER A 37 5.75 5.59 8.79
C SER A 37 4.71 6.17 9.73
N THR A 38 3.70 5.36 10.04
CA THR A 38 2.78 5.57 11.16
C THR A 38 3.09 4.52 12.22
N ASN A 39 2.40 4.58 13.37
CA ASN A 39 2.58 3.59 14.44
C ASN A 39 2.22 2.16 14.01
N ASP A 40 1.35 1.99 13.02
CA ASP A 40 0.83 0.69 12.61
C ASP A 40 1.30 0.27 11.21
N SER A 41 1.82 1.17 10.39
CA SER A 41 1.99 0.93 8.96
C SER A 41 3.18 1.68 8.36
N LEU A 42 3.78 1.08 7.33
CA LEU A 42 4.62 1.77 6.37
C LEU A 42 3.78 2.08 5.12
N TRP A 43 3.73 3.34 4.73
CA TRP A 43 2.89 3.85 3.66
C TRP A 43 3.72 4.41 2.51
N ILE A 44 3.23 4.24 1.29
CA ILE A 44 3.76 4.87 0.09
C ILE A 44 2.66 5.76 -0.48
N THR A 45 2.90 7.05 -0.62
CA THR A 45 2.02 7.93 -1.40
C THR A 45 2.52 7.97 -2.85
N ALA A 46 1.60 7.96 -3.80
CA ALA A 46 1.86 8.22 -5.20
C ALA A 46 1.05 9.43 -5.64
N GLU A 47 1.73 10.46 -6.12
CA GLU A 47 1.14 11.76 -6.42
C GLU A 47 1.29 12.12 -7.89
N TRP A 48 0.18 12.58 -8.47
CA TRP A 48 0.15 13.18 -9.79
C TRP A 48 0.33 14.70 -9.66
N PRO A 49 0.90 15.39 -10.67
CA PRO A 49 1.14 16.83 -10.60
C PRO A 49 -0.12 17.69 -10.42
N LYS A 50 -1.29 17.14 -10.76
CA LYS A 50 -2.59 17.84 -10.71
C LYS A 50 -3.44 17.46 -9.49
N GLY A 51 -2.81 16.96 -8.42
CA GLY A 51 -3.47 16.72 -7.14
C GLY A 51 -4.15 15.36 -6.99
N GLY A 52 -3.93 14.43 -7.93
CA GLY A 52 -4.29 13.03 -7.71
C GLY A 52 -3.34 12.38 -6.73
N ARG A 53 -3.86 11.62 -5.76
CA ARG A 53 -3.05 10.91 -4.77
C ARG A 53 -3.59 9.49 -4.59
N MET A 54 -2.69 8.54 -4.40
CA MET A 54 -3.00 7.19 -3.94
C MET A 54 -2.06 6.81 -2.80
N LEU A 55 -2.58 6.04 -1.85
CA LEU A 55 -1.82 5.50 -0.72
C LEU A 55 -1.74 3.99 -0.89
N PHE A 56 -0.54 3.46 -0.70
CA PHE A 56 -0.26 2.04 -0.67
C PHE A 56 0.27 1.66 0.71
N ARG A 57 -0.34 0.68 1.37
CA ARG A 57 0.18 0.15 2.63
C ARG A 57 1.21 -0.93 2.29
N ALA A 58 2.48 -0.63 2.52
CA ALA A 58 3.56 -1.58 2.26
C ALA A 58 3.80 -2.54 3.44
N ALA A 59 3.60 -2.10 4.68
CA ALA A 59 3.66 -2.95 5.86
C ALA A 59 2.56 -2.59 6.86
N TYR A 60 2.17 -3.55 7.70
CA TYR A 60 1.19 -3.39 8.76
C TYR A 60 1.59 -4.22 9.99
N THR A 61 1.29 -3.70 11.19
CA THR A 61 1.26 -4.46 12.44
C THR A 61 -0.09 -4.27 13.14
N PRO A 62 -0.74 -5.34 13.60
CA PRO A 62 -2.03 -5.25 14.28
C PRO A 62 -1.97 -4.55 15.65
N ALA A 63 -0.79 -4.48 16.28
CA ALA A 63 -0.63 -3.91 17.61
C ALA A 63 -0.32 -2.39 17.60
N GLY A 64 -0.14 -1.77 16.42
CA GLY A 64 0.21 -0.36 16.33
C GLY A 64 1.57 -0.04 16.95
N ASP A 65 2.52 -0.97 16.85
CA ASP A 65 3.83 -0.93 17.48
C ASP A 65 4.99 -1.00 16.47
N LEU A 66 4.75 -0.52 15.25
CA LEU A 66 5.72 -0.53 14.16
C LEU A 66 6.88 0.41 14.50
N GLN A 67 8.06 -0.16 14.60
CA GLN A 67 9.28 0.58 14.88
C GLN A 67 10.14 0.64 13.62
N LEU A 68 10.46 1.85 13.21
CA LEU A 68 11.39 2.10 12.12
C LEU A 68 12.81 1.70 12.55
N GLY A 69 13.40 0.74 11.85
CA GLY A 69 14.79 0.34 12.01
C GLY A 69 15.68 0.98 10.95
N LYS A 70 16.33 0.14 10.14
CA LYS A 70 17.29 0.59 9.12
C LYS A 70 16.58 1.03 7.85
N ILE A 71 17.02 2.16 7.29
CA ILE A 71 16.71 2.60 5.93
C ILE A 71 17.98 2.49 5.11
N LYS A 72 17.93 1.84 3.95
CA LYS A 72 19.06 1.73 3.04
C LYS A 72 18.59 1.95 1.61
N GLU A 73 19.01 3.06 1.02
CA GLU A 73 18.84 3.26 -0.41
C GLU A 73 19.64 2.22 -1.19
N ASN A 74 19.06 1.73 -2.28
CA ASN A 74 19.70 0.88 -3.26
C ASN A 74 19.55 1.53 -4.64
N GLY A 75 20.30 1.05 -5.63
CA GLY A 75 20.39 1.74 -6.94
C GLY A 75 19.06 1.93 -7.68
N SER A 76 17.98 1.27 -7.26
CA SER A 76 16.65 1.36 -7.88
C SER A 76 15.52 1.71 -6.90
N GLY A 77 15.84 2.10 -5.66
CA GLY A 77 14.85 2.40 -4.63
C GLY A 77 15.41 2.34 -3.21
N VAL A 78 14.67 1.70 -2.30
CA VAL A 78 14.99 1.74 -0.86
C VAL A 78 14.51 0.49 -0.13
N ASP A 79 15.35 0.04 0.81
CA ASP A 79 15.06 -1.06 1.74
C ASP A 79 14.76 -0.49 3.13
N PHE A 80 13.66 -0.94 3.73
CA PHE A 80 13.28 -0.68 5.11
C PHE A 80 13.33 -1.96 5.93
N THR A 81 13.97 -1.90 7.08
CA THR A 81 13.86 -2.91 8.14
C THR A 81 13.04 -2.31 9.27
N LEU A 82 11.96 -2.99 9.64
CA LEU A 82 11.00 -2.58 10.66
C LEU A 82 10.90 -3.68 11.72
N ALA A 83 10.56 -3.30 12.95
CA ALA A 83 10.31 -4.24 14.03
C ALA A 83 8.89 -4.05 14.58
N SER A 84 8.29 -5.14 15.05
CA SER A 84 6.98 -5.16 15.72
C SER A 84 6.88 -6.36 16.64
N ILE A 85 5.80 -6.48 17.41
CA ILE A 85 5.53 -7.62 18.28
C ILE A 85 5.40 -8.92 17.49
N ILE A 86 4.88 -8.87 16.25
CA ILE A 86 4.70 -10.05 15.40
C ILE A 86 6.00 -10.53 14.77
N GLY A 87 7.01 -9.66 14.65
CA GLY A 87 8.28 -10.03 14.04
C GLY A 87 9.03 -8.87 13.42
N GLN A 88 10.08 -9.23 12.68
CA GLN A 88 10.81 -8.28 11.83
C GLN A 88 10.12 -8.22 10.47
N ILE A 89 9.88 -7.01 9.97
CA ILE A 89 9.28 -6.78 8.66
C ILE A 89 10.32 -6.10 7.78
N ASN A 90 10.64 -6.70 6.64
CA ASN A 90 11.52 -6.12 5.65
C ASN A 90 10.69 -5.69 4.44
N VAL A 91 10.83 -4.43 4.02
CA VAL A 91 10.13 -3.88 2.85
C VAL A 91 11.16 -3.39 1.85
N ASN A 92 11.19 -4.00 0.66
CA ASN A 92 11.93 -3.49 -0.48
C ASN A 92 10.98 -2.68 -1.36
N ILE A 93 11.35 -1.46 -1.71
CA ILE A 93 10.64 -0.59 -2.65
C ILE A 93 11.56 -0.31 -3.83
N SER A 94 11.07 -0.49 -5.05
CA SER A 94 11.82 -0.25 -6.28
C SER A 94 10.97 0.36 -7.39
N PHE A 95 11.64 1.08 -8.30
CA PHE A 95 11.03 1.76 -9.44
C PHE A 95 11.61 1.18 -10.73
N VAL A 96 10.80 0.44 -11.50
CA VAL A 96 11.32 -0.52 -12.49
C VAL A 96 11.40 0.03 -13.93
N ASN A 97 10.94 1.26 -14.18
CA ASN A 97 10.99 1.88 -15.52
C ASN A 97 10.78 3.41 -15.40
N GLU A 98 11.57 4.21 -16.12
CA GLU A 98 11.50 5.68 -16.09
C GLU A 98 10.42 6.26 -17.02
N GLU A 99 10.12 5.59 -18.14
CA GLU A 99 9.10 6.02 -19.10
C GLU A 99 7.69 5.60 -18.68
N GLN A 100 7.58 4.42 -18.06
CA GLN A 100 6.35 3.87 -17.50
C GLN A 100 6.57 3.57 -16.02
N PRO A 101 6.31 4.52 -15.12
CA PRO A 101 6.69 4.37 -13.71
C PRO A 101 5.93 3.21 -13.07
N ILE A 102 6.67 2.14 -12.78
CA ILE A 102 6.18 0.97 -12.07
C ILE A 102 6.74 1.02 -10.66
N LEU A 103 5.87 1.35 -9.70
CA LEU A 103 6.14 1.15 -8.27
C LEU A 103 6.00 -0.35 -7.97
N ARG A 104 7.08 -0.96 -7.51
CA ARG A 104 7.08 -2.31 -6.94
C ARG A 104 7.49 -2.23 -5.49
N TYR A 105 6.73 -2.87 -4.61
CA TYR A 105 7.17 -3.13 -3.26
C TYR A 105 6.96 -4.60 -2.90
N THR A 106 7.82 -5.13 -2.04
CA THR A 106 7.76 -6.50 -1.55
C THR A 106 8.00 -6.49 -0.06
N THR A 107 7.13 -7.18 0.67
CA THR A 107 7.15 -7.23 2.12
C THR A 107 7.35 -8.66 2.56
N THR A 108 8.34 -8.85 3.44
CA THR A 108 8.64 -10.13 4.08
C THR A 108 8.48 -9.95 5.58
N LEU A 109 7.76 -10.86 6.22
CA LEU A 109 7.66 -10.95 7.67
C LEU A 109 8.46 -12.17 8.12
N ASP A 110 9.42 -11.94 9.02
CA ASP A 110 10.09 -12.99 9.77
C ASP A 110 9.38 -13.07 11.15
N PRO A 111 8.43 -14.01 11.33
CA PRO A 111 7.59 -14.06 12.51
C PRO A 111 8.38 -14.48 13.75
N ARG A 112 8.05 -13.92 14.92
CA ARG A 112 8.67 -14.28 16.20
C ARG A 112 8.16 -15.57 16.82
N ALA A 113 7.02 -16.05 16.33
CA ALA A 113 6.37 -17.28 16.76
C ALA A 113 5.51 -17.82 15.62
N ASP A 114 5.21 -19.11 15.66
CA ASP A 114 4.24 -19.73 14.76
C ASP A 114 2.90 -19.00 14.93
N MET A 115 2.42 -18.37 13.85
CA MET A 115 1.20 -17.56 13.91
C MET A 115 0.40 -17.63 12.63
N THR A 116 -0.92 -17.60 12.81
CA THR A 116 -1.86 -17.40 11.72
C THR A 116 -2.22 -15.91 11.64
N LEU A 117 -2.08 -15.31 10.46
CA LEU A 117 -2.51 -13.95 10.16
C LEU A 117 -3.98 -13.98 9.69
N PRO A 118 -4.96 -13.60 10.52
CA PRO A 118 -6.37 -13.80 10.20
C PRO A 118 -6.91 -12.77 9.21
N PHE A 119 -6.35 -11.55 9.20
CA PHE A 119 -6.84 -10.46 8.37
C PHE A 119 -5.74 -9.43 8.11
N TRP A 120 -5.66 -8.95 6.86
CA TRP A 120 -4.77 -7.88 6.45
C TRP A 120 -5.58 -6.65 6.00
N PRO A 121 -5.28 -5.44 6.51
CA PRO A 121 -5.95 -4.23 6.07
C PRO A 121 -5.79 -3.93 4.57
N ARG A 122 -6.70 -3.14 4.01
CA ARG A 122 -6.71 -2.77 2.58
C ARG A 122 -5.42 -2.08 2.14
N ASP A 123 -4.73 -2.67 1.19
CA ASP A 123 -3.42 -2.18 0.73
C ASP A 123 -3.49 -0.91 -0.13
N ILE A 124 -4.66 -0.53 -0.66
CA ILE A 124 -4.81 0.64 -1.54
C ILE A 124 -5.92 1.55 -1.05
N ILE A 125 -5.62 2.84 -0.96
CA ILE A 125 -6.58 3.87 -0.57
C ILE A 125 -6.41 5.05 -1.52
N VAL A 126 -7.53 5.59 -2.01
CA VAL A 126 -7.55 6.85 -2.76
C VAL A 126 -8.02 7.92 -1.79
N PRO A 127 -7.11 8.68 -1.16
CA PRO A 127 -7.50 9.69 -0.20
C PRO A 127 -8.24 10.80 -0.94
N GLY A 128 -9.38 11.15 -0.39
CA GLY A 128 -10.07 12.40 -0.70
C GLY A 128 -9.15 13.61 -0.65
N LYS A 129 -9.54 14.69 -1.33
CA LYS A 129 -9.04 16.00 -0.92
C LYS A 129 -9.41 16.24 0.55
N ASP A 130 -8.44 16.68 1.35
CA ASP A 130 -8.56 16.92 2.79
C ASP A 130 -9.01 15.65 3.57
N GLY A 131 -8.65 14.47 3.05
CA GLY A 131 -9.01 13.19 3.67
C GLY A 131 -10.46 12.74 3.48
N ASN A 132 -11.31 13.50 2.77
CA ASN A 132 -12.73 13.16 2.56
C ASN A 132 -12.95 12.31 1.30
N PRO A 133 -13.22 10.99 1.41
CA PRO A 133 -13.29 10.09 0.26
C PRO A 133 -14.39 10.45 -0.74
N GLU A 134 -15.45 11.17 -0.32
CA GLU A 134 -16.51 11.66 -1.22
C GLU A 134 -16.00 12.65 -2.28
N ASN A 135 -14.84 13.28 -2.02
CA ASN A 135 -14.17 14.16 -2.96
C ASN A 135 -13.40 13.40 -4.06
N THR A 136 -13.37 12.07 -4.00
CA THR A 136 -12.78 11.23 -5.04
C THR A 136 -13.84 10.51 -5.86
N ALA A 137 -13.54 10.32 -7.14
CA ALA A 137 -14.34 9.48 -8.02
C ALA A 137 -13.42 8.79 -9.02
N GLY A 138 -13.79 7.57 -9.39
CA GLY A 138 -13.06 6.81 -10.38
C GLY A 138 -13.96 5.84 -11.12
N LYS A 139 -13.45 5.33 -12.23
CA LYS A 139 -14.07 4.24 -12.99
C LYS A 139 -13.15 3.02 -12.89
N ILE A 140 -13.67 1.92 -12.36
CA ILE A 140 -13.03 0.62 -12.46
C ILE A 140 -13.33 0.08 -13.86
N HIS A 141 -12.28 -0.25 -14.60
CA HIS A 141 -12.37 -0.89 -15.91
C HIS A 141 -12.22 -2.40 -15.80
N VAL A 142 -11.34 -2.85 -14.91
CA VAL A 142 -11.12 -4.26 -14.60
C VAL A 142 -10.95 -4.40 -13.10
N SER A 143 -11.66 -5.35 -12.51
CA SER A 143 -11.40 -5.84 -11.17
C SER A 143 -11.52 -7.35 -11.20
N GLN A 144 -10.44 -8.06 -10.88
CA GLN A 144 -10.49 -9.49 -10.66
C GLN A 144 -10.26 -9.78 -9.19
N VAL A 145 -11.20 -10.52 -8.62
CA VAL A 145 -11.10 -11.12 -7.28
C VAL A 145 -11.00 -12.62 -7.48
N GLY A 146 -9.84 -13.19 -7.14
CA GLY A 146 -9.57 -14.61 -7.25
C GLY A 146 -8.53 -15.04 -6.22
N THR A 147 -8.37 -16.34 -6.01
CA THR A 147 -7.59 -16.93 -4.90
C THR A 147 -6.07 -16.76 -5.02
N ARG A 148 -5.55 -16.15 -6.09
CA ARG A 148 -4.10 -16.17 -6.40
C ARG A 148 -3.51 -14.84 -6.86
N SER A 149 -4.35 -13.85 -7.15
CA SER A 149 -3.90 -12.47 -7.42
C SER A 149 -5.03 -11.47 -7.20
N GLY A 150 -4.66 -10.26 -6.79
CA GLY A 150 -5.52 -9.08 -6.88
C GLY A 150 -5.15 -8.29 -8.12
N LEU A 151 -6.13 -7.94 -8.97
CA LEU A 151 -5.92 -7.11 -10.16
C LEU A 151 -6.96 -6.00 -10.22
N ILE A 152 -6.50 -4.77 -10.40
CA ILE A 152 -7.35 -3.59 -10.53
C ILE A 152 -6.82 -2.72 -11.64
N TYR A 153 -7.67 -2.39 -12.61
CA TYR A 153 -7.41 -1.31 -13.55
C TYR A 153 -8.49 -0.25 -13.40
N MET A 154 -8.10 0.95 -13.00
CA MET A 154 -9.02 2.04 -12.71
C MET A 154 -8.52 3.37 -13.24
N THR A 155 -9.42 4.28 -13.55
CA THR A 155 -9.11 5.69 -13.85
C THR A 155 -9.68 6.58 -12.78
N MET A 156 -8.87 7.50 -12.25
CA MET A 156 -9.34 8.54 -11.35
C MET A 156 -9.96 9.69 -12.15
N THR A 157 -11.26 9.91 -11.97
CA THR A 157 -12.03 10.95 -12.68
C THR A 157 -12.18 12.22 -11.85
N ARG A 158 -12.05 12.12 -10.53
CA ARG A 158 -11.99 13.26 -9.60
C ARG A 158 -10.95 12.98 -8.51
N PRO A 159 -9.88 13.78 -8.40
CA PRO A 159 -9.41 14.72 -9.44
C PRO A 159 -9.06 13.97 -10.74
N LYS A 160 -9.17 14.64 -11.89
CA LYS A 160 -8.80 14.04 -13.18
C LYS A 160 -7.28 13.93 -13.26
N ALA A 161 -6.74 12.76 -12.95
CA ALA A 161 -5.31 12.53 -12.86
C ALA A 161 -4.81 11.54 -13.93
N GLY A 162 -5.21 10.27 -13.83
CA GLY A 162 -4.77 9.22 -14.73
C GLY A 162 -5.37 7.86 -14.42
N SER A 163 -4.82 6.83 -15.05
CA SER A 163 -5.18 5.44 -14.81
C SER A 163 -4.10 4.71 -14.04
N VAL A 164 -4.50 3.72 -13.26
CA VAL A 164 -3.63 2.89 -12.43
C VAL A 164 -3.97 1.43 -12.67
N LEU A 165 -2.91 0.65 -12.89
CA LEU A 165 -2.95 -0.80 -12.87
C LEU A 165 -2.28 -1.26 -11.58
N TYR A 166 -3.03 -1.94 -10.71
CA TYR A 166 -2.52 -2.59 -9.52
C TYR A 166 -2.56 -4.10 -9.69
N MET A 167 -1.47 -4.76 -9.29
CA MET A 167 -1.37 -6.21 -9.26
C MET A 167 -0.73 -6.64 -7.94
N GLN A 168 -1.36 -7.60 -7.28
CA GLN A 168 -0.85 -8.24 -6.06
C GLN A 168 -0.60 -9.72 -6.32
N ASN A 169 0.61 -10.17 -6.03
CA ASN A 169 1.00 -11.57 -6.16
C ASN A 169 0.69 -12.34 -4.87
N LEU A 170 -0.52 -12.91 -4.77
CA LEU A 170 -0.90 -13.75 -3.63
C LEU A 170 -0.33 -15.18 -3.71
N THR A 171 0.17 -15.59 -4.89
CA THR A 171 0.80 -16.91 -5.07
C THR A 171 2.11 -17.00 -4.27
N ALA A 172 2.76 -15.87 -3.97
CA ALA A 172 3.93 -15.83 -3.08
C ALA A 172 3.63 -16.32 -1.65
N LEU A 173 2.35 -16.39 -1.24
CA LEU A 173 1.91 -16.89 0.06
C LEU A 173 1.45 -18.36 0.03
N ALA A 174 1.66 -19.08 -1.08
CA ALA A 174 1.15 -20.45 -1.25
C ALA A 174 1.66 -21.41 -0.18
N ASP A 175 2.97 -21.40 0.09
CA ASP A 175 3.60 -22.28 1.09
C ASP A 175 3.04 -21.99 2.50
N TYR A 176 2.93 -20.71 2.88
CA TYR A 176 2.29 -20.30 4.13
C TYR A 176 0.82 -20.75 4.23
N CYS A 177 0.05 -20.60 3.15
CA CYS A 177 -1.36 -21.03 3.12
C CYS A 177 -1.48 -22.55 3.25
N GLN A 178 -0.56 -23.30 2.65
CA GLN A 178 -0.48 -24.75 2.75
C GLN A 178 -0.18 -25.18 4.19
N GLU A 179 0.81 -24.56 4.83
CA GLU A 179 1.22 -24.87 6.21
C GLU A 179 0.16 -24.52 7.26
N THR A 180 -0.55 -23.42 7.05
CA THR A 180 -1.57 -22.93 8.01
C THR A 180 -2.98 -23.40 7.69
N GLU A 181 -3.17 -24.16 6.61
CA GLU A 181 -4.48 -24.58 6.09
C GLU A 181 -5.43 -23.38 5.82
N THR A 182 -4.88 -22.26 5.37
CA THR A 182 -5.62 -21.03 5.08
C THR A 182 -5.64 -20.69 3.59
N SER A 183 -6.25 -19.57 3.23
CA SER A 183 -6.27 -19.06 1.86
C SER A 183 -6.16 -17.54 1.85
N ALA A 184 -5.26 -17.02 1.02
CA ALA A 184 -5.13 -15.59 0.78
C ALA A 184 -6.05 -15.16 -0.39
N TYR A 185 -6.85 -14.11 -0.18
CA TYR A 185 -7.68 -13.52 -1.22
C TYR A 185 -7.87 -12.04 -0.96
N LEU A 186 -8.12 -11.28 -2.03
CA LEU A 186 -8.36 -9.84 -1.94
C LEU A 186 -9.81 -9.58 -1.50
N THR A 187 -10.02 -8.97 -0.34
CA THR A 187 -11.36 -8.61 0.16
C THR A 187 -11.82 -7.23 -0.31
N GLY A 188 -12.57 -7.18 -1.42
CA GLY A 188 -13.30 -6.00 -1.89
C GLY A 188 -12.42 -4.84 -2.34
N ILE A 189 -12.86 -4.09 -3.35
CA ILE A 189 -12.21 -2.86 -3.82
C ILE A 189 -13.33 -1.84 -3.91
N LEU A 190 -13.11 -0.66 -3.32
CA LEU A 190 -14.08 0.40 -3.00
C LEU A 190 -14.76 0.20 -1.63
#